data_AF-A0A482ZNV6-F1
#
_entry.id   AF-A0A482ZNV6-F1
#
_cell.length_a   1.000
_cell.length_b   1.000
_cell.length_c   1.000
_cell.angle_alpha   90.00
_cell.angle_beta   90.00
_cell.angle_gamma   90.00
#
_symmetry.space_group_name_H-M   'P 1'
#
loop_
_entity.id
_entity.type
_entity.pdbx_description
1 polymer ?
#
loop_
_entity_poly.entity_id
_entity_poly.type
_entity_poly.pdbx_seq_one_letter_code
_entity_poly.pdbx_strand_id
1 'polypeptide(L)'
;MCPLIIFNVQLIWRYLYSTKSAADHGSLYQLRNTIGRSSVVTVPLDDFNACDDFFTLIVTTHILSAAMTLLKMSTLEDLPKHPKITDGIDTWMQSASEREAILECVCSDIIDRFTTIEYNKAYESPDDNVFAYAKQMLSQGCIYFEYSDAIREGDGKRVKRSLKYLLPMFIAAGRKNYAIEFFHTIAQHEFIFSPRLAEELLWTRFINVHGTPGHNIPKDLHMEHLNRLVKESIRSLQANKTKKSIARVGRALGTLDPVLANFDKNNDVSSHSGMHREASMKKDRDMLLNELLKDQVFQQHGDRAHAEFPKPKDVLHQLTKDKFKKWIYDHLRTYKL
;
A
#
# COMPACT_ATOMS: atom_id res chain seq x y z
N MET A 1 -9.14 0.34 -12.06
CA MET A 1 -8.41 0.31 -10.79
C MET A 1 -6.92 0.10 -11.07
N CYS A 2 -5.98 0.85 -10.46
CA CYS A 2 -4.55 0.68 -10.76
C CYS A 2 -4.12 -0.75 -10.43
N PRO A 3 -3.65 -1.54 -11.40
CA PRO A 3 -3.26 -2.93 -11.16
C PRO A 3 -2.27 -3.02 -10.00
N LEU A 4 -1.31 -2.10 -9.93
CA LEU A 4 -0.14 -2.24 -9.07
C LEU A 4 -0.44 -2.17 -7.57
N ILE A 5 -1.38 -1.31 -7.15
CA ILE A 5 -1.81 -1.23 -5.74
C ILE A 5 -2.54 -2.53 -5.35
N ILE A 6 -3.44 -3.00 -6.22
CA ILE A 6 -4.20 -4.24 -6.03
C ILE A 6 -3.26 -5.43 -5.86
N PHE A 7 -2.22 -5.52 -6.70
CA PHE A 7 -1.30 -6.66 -6.62
C PHE A 7 -0.39 -6.62 -5.41
N ASN A 8 -0.09 -5.43 -4.86
CA ASN A 8 0.62 -5.33 -3.59
C ASN A 8 -0.26 -5.88 -2.44
N VAL A 9 -1.54 -5.49 -2.39
CA VAL A 9 -2.49 -6.06 -1.41
C VAL A 9 -2.64 -7.59 -1.59
N GLN A 10 -2.71 -8.10 -2.82
CA GLN A 10 -2.74 -9.55 -3.07
C GLN A 10 -1.48 -10.28 -2.61
N LEU A 11 -0.32 -9.65 -2.75
CA LEU A 11 0.96 -10.18 -2.28
C LEU A 11 0.95 -10.28 -0.75
N ILE A 12 0.52 -9.22 -0.07
CA ILE A 12 0.37 -9.16 1.38
C ILE A 12 -0.59 -10.25 1.87
N TRP A 13 -1.78 -10.37 1.26
CA TRP A 13 -2.77 -11.40 1.61
C TRP A 13 -2.19 -12.80 1.50
N ARG A 14 -1.42 -13.07 0.44
CA ARG A 14 -0.82 -14.39 0.24
C ARG A 14 0.09 -14.83 1.38
N TYR A 15 0.80 -13.90 2.02
CA TYR A 15 1.79 -14.23 3.05
C TYR A 15 1.28 -14.02 4.47
N LEU A 16 0.33 -13.12 4.68
CA LEU A 16 -0.10 -12.67 6.00
C LEU A 16 -1.60 -12.92 6.28
N TYR A 17 -2.37 -13.40 5.31
CA TYR A 17 -3.80 -13.64 5.50
C TYR A 17 -4.16 -15.11 5.28
N SER A 18 -4.71 -15.75 6.31
CA SER A 18 -5.24 -17.11 6.23
C SER A 18 -6.49 -17.25 7.09
N THR A 19 -7.54 -17.87 6.56
CA THR A 19 -8.79 -18.09 7.30
C THR A 19 -8.64 -19.07 8.46
N LYS A 20 -7.52 -19.82 8.50
CA LYS A 20 -7.19 -20.73 9.59
C LYS A 20 -6.57 -20.03 10.78
N SER A 21 -6.11 -18.79 10.62
CA SER A 21 -5.46 -18.01 11.68
C SER A 21 -6.46 -17.30 12.60
N ALA A 22 -7.71 -17.80 12.70
CA ALA A 22 -8.76 -17.18 13.50
C ALA A 22 -8.44 -17.16 15.00
N ALA A 23 -7.71 -18.17 15.48
CA ALA A 23 -7.22 -18.28 16.85
C ALA A 23 -5.83 -17.65 17.04
N ASP A 24 -5.17 -17.21 15.95
CA ASP A 24 -3.86 -16.59 15.99
C ASP A 24 -4.03 -15.09 16.26
N HIS A 25 -4.05 -14.75 17.54
CA HIS A 25 -4.16 -13.39 18.07
C HIS A 25 -3.13 -12.44 17.45
N GLY A 26 -3.57 -11.32 16.88
CA GLY A 26 -2.70 -10.36 16.17
C GLY A 26 -2.49 -10.68 14.68
N SER A 27 -2.99 -11.80 14.16
CA SER A 27 -2.98 -12.09 12.72
C SER A 27 -4.04 -11.29 11.96
N LEU A 28 -3.86 -11.09 10.64
CA LEU A 28 -4.78 -10.27 9.84
C LEU A 28 -6.22 -10.81 9.88
N TYR A 29 -6.38 -12.14 9.83
CA TYR A 29 -7.71 -12.75 9.84
C TYR A 29 -8.38 -12.68 11.21
N GLN A 30 -7.62 -12.87 12.30
CA GLN A 30 -8.17 -12.71 13.65
C GLN A 30 -8.61 -11.25 13.87
N LEU A 31 -7.76 -10.28 13.52
CA LEU A 31 -8.07 -8.85 13.65
C LEU A 31 -9.30 -8.44 12.83
N ARG A 32 -9.44 -8.96 11.60
CA ARG A 32 -10.66 -8.80 10.78
C ARG A 32 -11.91 -9.27 11.52
N ASN A 33 -11.84 -10.43 12.17
CA ASN A 33 -12.97 -11.00 12.89
C ASN A 33 -13.31 -10.18 14.14
N THR A 34 -12.30 -9.65 14.85
CA THR A 34 -12.46 -8.79 16.02
C THR A 34 -13.31 -7.56 15.72
N ILE A 35 -13.09 -6.90 14.58
CA ILE A 35 -13.88 -5.74 14.15
C ILE A 35 -15.13 -6.09 13.32
N GLY A 36 -15.41 -7.38 13.10
CA GLY A 36 -16.61 -7.83 12.39
C GLY A 36 -16.68 -7.47 10.90
N ARG A 37 -15.55 -7.25 10.22
CA ARG A 37 -15.54 -6.86 8.79
C ARG A 37 -15.65 -8.06 7.86
N SER A 38 -16.88 -8.52 7.64
CA SER A 38 -17.18 -9.64 6.73
C SER A 38 -16.91 -9.33 5.26
N SER A 39 -16.97 -8.06 4.84
CA SER A 39 -16.65 -7.60 3.48
C SER A 39 -15.20 -7.79 3.07
N VAL A 40 -14.28 -7.92 4.03
CA VAL A 40 -12.89 -8.26 3.74
C VAL A 40 -12.84 -9.71 3.29
N VAL A 41 -12.57 -9.92 2.00
CA VAL A 41 -12.61 -11.24 1.35
C VAL A 41 -11.23 -11.89 1.30
N THR A 42 -11.20 -13.20 1.03
CA THR A 42 -9.95 -13.98 0.87
C THR A 42 -9.22 -13.63 -0.42
N VAL A 43 -9.95 -13.19 -1.44
CA VAL A 43 -9.42 -12.76 -2.74
C VAL A 43 -9.61 -11.24 -2.83
N PRO A 44 -8.56 -10.43 -2.57
CA PRO A 44 -8.69 -8.97 -2.55
C PRO A 44 -9.19 -8.33 -3.83
N LEU A 45 -9.19 -9.05 -4.96
CA LEU A 45 -9.72 -8.54 -6.22
C LEU A 45 -11.25 -8.44 -6.22
N ASP A 46 -11.94 -9.28 -5.45
CA ASP A 46 -13.39 -9.37 -5.46
C ASP A 46 -14.03 -8.16 -4.74
N ASP A 47 -13.38 -7.67 -3.69
CA ASP A 47 -13.72 -6.41 -3.01
C ASP A 47 -12.44 -5.70 -2.55
N PHE A 48 -11.78 -5.04 -3.50
CA PHE A 48 -10.51 -4.36 -3.25
C PHE A 48 -10.65 -3.20 -2.26
N ASN A 49 -11.69 -2.38 -2.40
CA ASN A 49 -11.87 -1.21 -1.55
C ASN A 49 -12.01 -1.62 -0.08
N ALA A 50 -12.83 -2.64 0.21
CA ALA A 50 -12.95 -3.14 1.58
C ALA A 50 -11.62 -3.70 2.13
N CYS A 51 -10.84 -4.39 1.28
CA CYS A 51 -9.53 -4.92 1.67
C CYS A 51 -8.49 -3.82 1.88
N ASP A 52 -8.47 -2.79 1.04
CA ASP A 52 -7.58 -1.62 1.15
C ASP A 52 -7.89 -0.80 2.40
N ASP A 53 -9.15 -0.47 2.64
CA ASP A 53 -9.59 0.27 3.83
C ASP A 53 -9.25 -0.49 5.11
N PHE A 54 -9.44 -1.82 5.10
CA PHE A 54 -9.04 -2.68 6.21
C PHE A 54 -7.53 -2.70 6.39
N PHE A 55 -6.76 -2.89 5.33
CA PHE A 55 -5.31 -2.94 5.44
C PHE A 55 -4.72 -1.62 5.92
N THR A 56 -5.21 -0.49 5.41
CA THR A 56 -4.82 0.84 5.87
C THR A 56 -5.06 1.01 7.37
N LEU A 57 -6.24 0.59 7.86
CA LEU A 57 -6.53 0.59 9.31
C LEU A 57 -5.56 -0.29 10.11
N ILE A 58 -5.25 -1.49 9.62
CA ILE A 58 -4.33 -2.40 10.26
C ILE A 58 -2.91 -1.81 10.34
N VAL A 59 -2.41 -1.23 9.25
CA VAL A 59 -1.08 -0.62 9.23
C VAL A 59 -1.03 0.56 10.21
N THR A 60 -2.02 1.45 10.20
CA THR A 60 -2.10 2.56 11.15
C THR A 60 -2.13 2.07 12.61
N THR A 61 -2.92 1.04 12.91
CA THR A 61 -3.01 0.50 14.29
C THR A 61 -1.71 -0.17 14.73
N HIS A 62 -0.97 -0.82 13.84
CA HIS A 62 0.33 -1.37 14.16
C HIS A 62 1.40 -0.29 14.34
N ILE A 63 1.39 0.78 13.54
CA ILE A 63 2.26 1.95 13.76
C ILE A 63 2.00 2.52 15.17
N LEU A 64 0.74 2.70 15.55
CA LEU A 64 0.37 3.19 16.89
C LEU A 64 0.83 2.22 17.99
N SER A 65 0.58 0.92 17.83
CA SER A 65 1.00 -0.10 18.81
C SER A 65 2.52 -0.15 18.98
N ALA A 66 3.27 -0.07 17.89
CA ALA A 66 4.73 -0.02 17.90
C ALA A 66 5.25 1.26 18.58
N ALA A 67 4.68 2.42 18.23
CA ALA A 67 5.03 3.70 18.84
C ALA A 67 4.73 3.72 20.34
N MET A 68 3.54 3.26 20.76
CA MET A 68 3.17 3.17 22.18
C MET A 68 4.10 2.23 22.95
N THR A 69 4.47 1.10 22.34
CA THR A 69 5.43 0.16 22.95
C THR A 69 6.81 0.80 23.14
N LEU A 70 7.30 1.54 22.13
CA LEU A 70 8.59 2.24 22.23
C LEU A 70 8.57 3.35 23.28
N LEU A 71 7.51 4.16 23.26
CA LEU A 71 7.32 5.33 24.12
C LEU A 71 6.77 4.96 25.51
N LYS A 72 6.62 3.67 25.81
CA LYS A 72 6.13 3.12 27.09
C LYS A 72 4.77 3.69 27.51
N MET A 73 3.87 3.85 26.54
CA MET A 73 2.50 4.33 26.73
C MET A 73 1.55 3.14 26.85
N SER A 74 0.66 3.18 27.84
CA SER A 74 -0.44 2.21 28.01
C SER A 74 -1.71 2.68 27.32
N THR A 75 -1.94 3.99 27.27
CA THR A 75 -3.05 4.64 26.58
C THR A 75 -2.57 5.74 25.63
N LEU A 76 -3.41 6.14 24.67
CA LEU A 76 -3.09 7.22 23.73
C LEU A 76 -2.95 8.59 24.42
N GLU A 77 -3.46 8.74 25.63
CA GLU A 77 -3.42 9.99 26.41
C GLU A 77 -2.23 10.03 27.38
N ASP A 78 -1.44 8.95 27.47
CA ASP A 78 -0.27 8.91 28.33
C ASP A 78 0.85 9.81 27.79
N LEU A 79 1.65 10.38 28.69
CA LEU A 79 2.85 11.12 28.28
C LEU A 79 3.93 10.15 27.77
N PRO A 80 4.50 10.39 26.58
CA PRO A 80 5.50 9.51 25.99
C PRO A 80 6.81 9.58 26.78
N LYS A 81 7.44 8.41 26.98
CA LYS A 81 8.74 8.28 27.65
C LYS A 81 9.78 7.77 26.67
N HIS A 82 10.77 8.59 26.38
CA HIS A 82 11.86 8.27 25.45
C HIS A 82 13.17 8.90 25.92
N PRO A 83 14.35 8.32 25.69
CA PRO A 83 15.63 8.94 26.06
C PRO A 83 15.85 10.36 25.50
N LYS A 84 15.16 10.72 24.40
CA LYS A 84 15.18 12.07 23.81
C LYS A 84 14.04 12.99 24.27
N ILE A 85 13.08 12.45 25.01
CA ILE A 85 11.96 13.21 25.58
C ILE A 85 12.26 13.36 27.07
N THR A 86 12.70 14.56 27.45
CA THR A 86 13.08 14.87 28.84
C THR A 86 11.83 15.05 29.70
N ASP A 87 11.75 14.30 30.80
CA ASP A 87 10.66 14.43 31.77
C ASP A 87 10.56 15.87 32.32
N GLY A 88 9.35 16.43 32.32
CA GLY A 88 9.05 17.77 32.84
C GLY A 88 9.32 18.94 31.87
N ILE A 89 9.87 18.68 30.67
CA ILE A 89 9.97 19.69 29.61
C ILE A 89 8.83 19.48 28.62
N ASP A 90 8.01 20.51 28.44
CA ASP A 90 7.00 20.49 27.39
C ASP A 90 7.69 20.55 26.02
N THR A 91 7.62 19.44 25.28
CA THR A 91 8.23 19.31 23.94
C THR A 91 7.62 20.33 22.96
N TRP A 92 6.38 20.78 23.20
CA TRP A 92 5.75 21.80 22.37
C TRP A 92 6.33 23.20 22.57
N MET A 93 7.02 23.45 23.68
CA MET A 93 7.72 24.71 23.95
C MET A 93 9.13 24.76 23.35
N GLN A 94 9.61 23.64 22.80
CA GLN A 94 10.91 23.58 22.12
C GLN A 94 10.83 24.16 20.70
N SER A 95 11.99 24.48 20.13
CA SER A 95 12.07 24.99 18.76
C SER A 95 11.56 23.97 17.73
N ALA A 96 11.19 24.43 16.53
CA ALA A 96 10.77 23.54 15.46
C ALA A 96 11.84 22.48 15.11
N SER A 97 13.12 22.88 15.10
CA SER A 97 14.24 21.99 14.78
C SER A 97 14.46 20.92 15.86
N GLU A 98 14.29 21.25 17.14
CA GLU A 98 14.39 20.25 18.22
C GLU A 98 13.24 19.24 18.16
N ARG A 99 12.01 19.72 17.89
CA ARG A 99 10.84 18.84 17.71
C ARG A 99 11.00 17.89 16.53
N GLU A 100 11.53 18.39 15.43
CA GLU A 100 11.87 17.60 14.24
C GLU A 100 12.92 16.53 14.58
N ALA A 101 14.01 16.89 15.27
CA ALA A 101 15.04 15.94 15.68
C ALA A 101 14.52 14.85 16.63
N ILE A 102 13.60 15.19 17.54
CA ILE A 102 12.94 14.22 18.41
C ILE A 102 12.10 13.25 17.58
N LEU A 103 11.29 13.77 16.66
CA LEU A 103 10.43 12.95 15.80
C LEU A 103 11.26 12.02 14.91
N GLU A 104 12.31 12.53 14.28
CA GLU A 104 13.23 11.73 13.46
C GLU A 104 13.89 10.60 14.27
N CYS A 105 14.34 10.89 15.49
CA CYS A 105 14.94 9.88 16.36
C CYS A 105 13.95 8.78 16.71
N VAL A 106 12.73 9.14 17.15
CA VAL A 106 11.69 8.17 17.51
C VAL A 106 11.28 7.33 16.30
N CYS A 107 11.13 7.95 15.13
CA CYS A 107 10.83 7.25 13.88
C CYS A 107 11.95 6.28 13.49
N SER A 108 13.22 6.68 13.62
CA SER A 108 14.37 5.81 13.37
C SER A 108 14.35 4.60 14.29
N ASP A 109 14.12 4.81 15.59
CA ASP A 109 14.06 3.73 16.58
C ASP A 109 12.90 2.75 16.30
N ILE A 110 11.74 3.24 15.83
CA ILE A 110 10.63 2.40 15.38
C ILE A 110 11.04 1.56 14.17
N ILE A 111 11.68 2.18 13.17
CA ILE A 111 12.12 1.49 11.94
C ILE A 111 13.13 0.40 12.28
N ASP A 112 14.17 0.74 13.05
CA ASP A 112 15.26 -0.17 13.39
C ASP A 112 14.77 -1.37 14.21
N ARG A 113 13.87 -1.10 15.17
CA ARG A 113 13.37 -2.15 16.07
C ARG A 113 12.26 -2.99 15.46
N PHE A 114 11.28 -2.35 14.81
CA PHE A 114 10.00 -2.96 14.44
C PHE A 114 9.78 -3.13 12.94
N THR A 115 10.77 -2.84 12.09
CA THR A 115 10.70 -3.15 10.65
C THR A 115 11.90 -3.94 10.14
N THR A 116 11.70 -4.68 9.06
CA THR A 116 12.74 -5.39 8.31
C THR A 116 12.62 -4.99 6.84
N ILE A 117 13.50 -4.11 6.40
CA ILE A 117 13.54 -3.61 5.00
C ILE A 117 14.82 -4.09 4.29
N GLU A 118 15.74 -4.73 5.03
CA GLU A 118 16.97 -5.28 4.49
C GLU A 118 16.67 -6.38 3.47
N TYR A 119 17.43 -6.42 2.37
CA TYR A 119 17.29 -7.46 1.33
C TYR A 119 18.43 -8.45 1.40
N ASN A 120 18.10 -9.75 1.28
CA ASN A 120 19.07 -10.84 1.18
C ASN A 120 19.97 -10.98 2.42
N LYS A 121 19.43 -10.76 3.62
CA LYS A 121 20.00 -11.27 4.87
C LYS A 121 19.70 -12.76 5.03
N ALA A 122 20.56 -13.49 5.74
CA ALA A 122 20.26 -14.88 6.08
C ALA A 122 18.99 -14.91 6.96
N TYR A 123 18.08 -15.84 6.69
CA TYR A 123 16.95 -16.06 7.59
C TYR A 123 17.46 -16.67 8.89
N GLU A 124 17.35 -15.91 9.96
CA GLU A 124 17.53 -16.38 11.32
C GLU A 124 16.15 -16.75 11.86
N SER A 125 16.01 -17.95 12.42
CA SER A 125 14.74 -18.35 13.04
C SER A 125 14.48 -17.41 14.21
N PRO A 126 13.38 -16.63 14.20
CA PRO A 126 13.06 -15.78 15.32
C PRO A 126 12.73 -16.63 16.54
N ASP A 127 13.17 -16.18 17.72
CA ASP A 127 12.75 -16.76 19.01
C ASP A 127 11.27 -16.46 19.30
N ASP A 128 10.73 -15.39 18.71
CA ASP A 128 9.34 -14.95 18.82
C ASP A 128 8.72 -14.81 17.41
N ASN A 129 7.94 -15.80 17.01
CA ASN A 129 7.29 -15.80 15.70
C ASN A 129 6.06 -14.88 15.66
N VAL A 130 5.48 -14.50 16.80
CA VAL A 130 4.39 -13.50 16.84
C VAL A 130 4.98 -12.11 16.59
N PHE A 131 6.07 -11.77 17.27
CA PHE A 131 6.80 -10.53 17.05
C PHE A 131 7.33 -10.44 15.61
N ALA A 132 7.90 -11.52 15.07
CA ALA A 132 8.38 -11.56 13.69
C ALA A 132 7.23 -11.39 12.67
N TYR A 133 6.06 -11.96 12.94
CA TYR A 133 4.87 -11.74 12.12
C TYR A 133 4.43 -10.27 12.14
N ALA A 134 4.33 -9.65 13.32
CA ALA A 134 3.95 -8.25 13.48
C ALA A 134 4.96 -7.30 12.80
N LYS A 135 6.26 -7.59 12.94
CA LYS A 135 7.36 -6.89 12.25
C LYS A 135 7.21 -6.99 10.73
N GLN A 136 6.88 -8.18 10.21
CA GLN A 136 6.64 -8.35 8.78
C GLN A 136 5.42 -7.57 8.29
N MET A 137 4.32 -7.62 9.05
CA MET A 137 3.10 -6.88 8.73
C MET A 137 3.40 -5.38 8.64
N LEU A 138 4.06 -4.81 9.66
CA LEU A 138 4.40 -3.40 9.70
C LEU A 138 5.32 -3.01 8.53
N SER A 139 6.33 -3.82 8.24
CA SER A 139 7.28 -3.58 7.14
C SER A 139 6.59 -3.54 5.78
N GLN A 140 5.69 -4.50 5.51
CA GLN A 140 4.91 -4.52 4.26
C GLN A 140 3.93 -3.34 4.21
N GLY A 141 3.33 -2.99 5.35
CA GLY A 141 2.47 -1.82 5.50
C GLY A 141 3.17 -0.51 5.17
N CYS A 142 4.39 -0.30 5.66
CA CYS A 142 5.19 0.88 5.36
C CYS A 142 5.50 1.00 3.86
N ILE A 143 5.87 -0.11 3.20
CA ILE A 143 6.13 -0.12 1.74
C ILE A 143 4.84 0.16 0.96
N TYR A 144 3.71 -0.36 1.43
CA TYR A 144 2.39 -0.08 0.85
C TYR A 144 2.02 1.41 0.95
N PHE A 145 2.15 2.00 2.14
CA PHE A 145 1.89 3.42 2.36
C PHE A 145 2.81 4.32 1.55
N GLU A 146 4.13 4.04 1.53
CA GLU A 146 5.08 4.80 0.72
C GLU A 146 4.72 4.76 -0.78
N TYR A 147 4.35 3.58 -1.29
CA TYR A 147 3.96 3.44 -2.70
C TYR A 147 2.65 4.17 -3.03
N SER A 148 1.63 4.03 -2.18
CA SER A 148 0.33 4.69 -2.34
C SER A 148 0.46 6.21 -2.25
N ASP A 149 1.20 6.71 -1.27
CA ASP A 149 1.43 8.13 -1.07
C ASP A 149 2.24 8.73 -2.24
N ALA A 150 3.29 8.05 -2.68
CA ALA A 150 4.06 8.46 -3.86
C ALA A 150 3.20 8.60 -5.12
N ILE A 151 2.21 7.71 -5.31
CA ILE A 151 1.23 7.83 -6.39
C ILE A 151 0.39 9.09 -6.24
N ARG A 152 -0.17 9.33 -5.03
CA ARG A 152 -1.06 10.46 -4.74
C ARG A 152 -0.36 11.81 -4.91
N GLU A 153 0.90 11.88 -4.52
CA GLU A 153 1.76 13.05 -4.71
C GLU A 153 2.31 13.16 -6.14
N GLY A 154 2.18 12.11 -6.96
CA GLY A 154 2.72 12.09 -8.32
C GLY A 154 4.25 12.04 -8.37
N ASP A 155 4.90 11.51 -7.31
CA ASP A 155 6.34 11.43 -7.20
C ASP A 155 6.87 10.13 -7.85
N GLY A 156 7.30 10.27 -9.11
CA GLY A 156 7.87 9.17 -9.88
C GLY A 156 9.15 8.60 -9.28
N LYS A 157 9.94 9.40 -8.55
CA LYS A 157 11.20 8.94 -7.94
C LYS A 157 10.93 8.05 -6.73
N ARG A 158 9.97 8.41 -5.88
CA ARG A 158 9.50 7.59 -4.76
C ARG A 158 8.82 6.31 -5.24
N VAL A 159 8.03 6.39 -6.30
CA VAL A 159 7.46 5.19 -6.97
C VAL A 159 8.58 4.26 -7.46
N LYS A 160 9.57 4.77 -8.21
CA LYS A 160 10.70 3.95 -8.69
C LYS A 160 11.46 3.28 -7.53
N ARG A 161 11.69 4.00 -6.43
CA ARG A 161 12.33 3.47 -5.23
C ARG A 161 11.53 2.30 -4.65
N SER A 162 10.22 2.47 -4.53
CA SER A 162 9.30 1.42 -4.07
C SER A 162 9.31 0.20 -5.00
N LEU A 163 9.38 0.40 -6.32
CA LEU A 163 9.48 -0.71 -7.28
C LEU A 163 10.72 -1.58 -7.06
N LYS A 164 11.85 -1.02 -6.61
CA LYS A 164 13.07 -1.79 -6.31
C LYS A 164 12.86 -2.77 -5.15
N TYR A 165 12.02 -2.42 -4.17
CA TYR A 165 11.64 -3.31 -3.07
C TYR A 165 10.56 -4.32 -3.50
N LEU A 166 9.56 -3.88 -4.27
CA LEU A 166 8.47 -4.76 -4.71
C LEU A 166 8.94 -5.81 -5.72
N LEU A 167 9.90 -5.50 -6.59
CA LEU A 167 10.40 -6.42 -7.61
C LEU A 167 10.81 -7.81 -7.07
N PRO A 168 11.76 -7.94 -6.10
CA PRO A 168 12.14 -9.24 -5.56
C PRO A 168 10.97 -9.99 -4.90
N MET A 169 10.05 -9.27 -4.25
CA MET A 169 8.86 -9.88 -3.63
C MET A 169 7.91 -10.50 -4.67
N PHE A 170 7.68 -9.78 -5.77
CA PHE A 170 6.84 -10.24 -6.87
C PHE A 170 7.45 -11.43 -7.62
N ILE A 171 8.77 -11.43 -7.79
CA ILE A 171 9.50 -12.59 -8.33
C ILE A 171 9.31 -13.80 -7.41
N ALA A 172 9.54 -13.62 -6.09
CA ALA A 172 9.38 -14.69 -5.10
C ALA A 172 7.95 -15.25 -5.06
N ALA A 173 6.94 -14.40 -5.18
CA ALA A 173 5.54 -14.80 -5.22
C ALA A 173 5.11 -15.42 -6.56
N GLY A 174 5.99 -15.47 -7.57
CA GLY A 174 5.67 -16.01 -8.90
C GLY A 174 4.73 -15.11 -9.71
N ARG A 175 4.64 -13.82 -9.39
CA ARG A 175 3.82 -12.83 -10.09
C ARG A 175 4.58 -12.25 -11.29
N LYS A 176 4.82 -13.10 -12.29
CA LYS A 176 5.75 -12.84 -13.42
C LYS A 176 5.45 -11.57 -14.19
N ASN A 177 4.19 -11.33 -14.58
CA ASN A 177 3.85 -10.17 -15.42
C ASN A 177 4.22 -8.84 -14.73
N TYR A 178 3.86 -8.67 -13.46
CA TYR A 178 4.19 -7.47 -12.69
C TYR A 178 5.67 -7.35 -12.39
N ALA A 179 6.34 -8.46 -12.08
CA ALA A 179 7.80 -8.47 -11.92
C ALA A 179 8.51 -7.99 -13.20
N ILE A 180 8.04 -8.46 -14.37
CA ILE A 180 8.57 -8.04 -15.68
C ILE A 180 8.31 -6.55 -15.91
N GLU A 181 7.10 -6.04 -15.66
CA GLU A 181 6.79 -4.61 -15.83
C GLU A 181 7.61 -3.70 -14.90
N PHE A 182 7.84 -4.13 -13.66
CA PHE A 182 8.70 -3.42 -12.71
C PHE A 182 10.15 -3.43 -13.17
N PHE A 183 10.66 -4.59 -13.58
CA PHE A 183 11.98 -4.72 -14.14
C PHE A 183 12.16 -3.83 -15.37
N HIS A 184 11.20 -3.85 -16.31
CA HIS A 184 11.22 -3.03 -17.50
C HIS A 184 11.25 -1.54 -17.16
N THR A 185 10.41 -1.10 -16.23
CA THR A 185 10.37 0.30 -15.79
C THR A 185 11.71 0.74 -15.20
N ILE A 186 12.31 -0.09 -14.34
CA ILE A 186 13.60 0.21 -13.71
C ILE A 186 14.72 0.19 -14.77
N ALA A 187 14.77 -0.83 -15.63
CA ALA A 187 15.81 -0.98 -16.65
C ALA A 187 15.74 0.17 -17.68
N GLN A 188 14.53 0.51 -18.14
CA GLN A 188 14.30 1.63 -19.04
C GLN A 188 14.81 2.93 -18.45
N HIS A 189 14.46 3.23 -17.21
CA HIS A 189 14.90 4.45 -16.54
C HIS A 189 16.41 4.49 -16.30
N GLU A 190 16.99 3.44 -15.70
CA GLU A 190 18.36 3.49 -15.17
C GLU A 190 19.42 3.23 -16.25
N PHE A 191 19.08 2.50 -17.33
CA PHE A 191 20.10 1.98 -18.25
C PHE A 191 19.81 2.15 -19.75
N ILE A 192 18.54 2.24 -20.18
CA ILE A 192 18.19 2.13 -21.61
C ILE A 192 17.82 3.50 -22.21
N PHE A 193 17.00 4.28 -21.50
CA PHE A 193 16.48 5.54 -22.04
C PHE A 193 17.49 6.68 -21.90
N SER A 194 17.42 7.61 -22.85
CA SER A 194 18.11 8.90 -22.71
C SER A 194 17.57 9.66 -21.48
N PRO A 195 18.33 10.59 -20.89
CA PRO A 195 17.88 11.33 -19.71
C PRO A 195 16.48 11.95 -19.87
N ARG A 196 16.19 12.49 -21.05
CA ARG A 196 14.86 13.03 -21.37
C ARG A 196 13.76 11.97 -21.30
N LEU A 197 13.95 10.83 -21.98
CA LEU A 197 12.96 9.75 -22.01
C LEU A 197 12.79 9.10 -20.64
N ALA A 198 13.86 9.02 -19.84
CA ALA A 198 13.80 8.52 -18.47
C ALA A 198 12.94 9.41 -17.56
N GLU A 199 13.09 10.74 -17.65
CA GLU A 199 12.23 11.69 -16.94
C GLU A 199 10.78 11.60 -17.44
N GLU A 200 10.55 11.58 -18.76
CA GLU A 200 9.21 11.40 -19.33
C GLU A 200 8.55 10.09 -18.84
N LEU A 201 9.31 8.99 -18.72
CA LEU A 201 8.82 7.72 -18.19
C LEU A 201 8.35 7.80 -16.72
N LEU A 202 8.99 8.63 -15.88
CA LEU A 202 8.59 8.79 -14.48
C LEU A 202 7.37 9.69 -14.34
N TRP A 203 7.39 10.86 -14.95
CA TRP A 203 6.40 11.91 -14.70
C TRP A 203 5.07 11.67 -15.43
N THR A 204 5.07 10.91 -16.53
CA THR A 204 3.84 10.59 -17.28
C THR A 204 3.06 9.41 -16.71
N ARG A 205 3.38 8.94 -15.49
CA ARG A 205 2.72 7.80 -14.84
C ARG A 205 1.48 8.17 -14.07
N PHE A 206 1.25 9.44 -13.81
CA PHE A 206 0.17 9.91 -12.96
C PHE A 206 -0.70 10.91 -13.70
N ILE A 207 -1.97 10.96 -13.32
CA ILE A 207 -2.95 11.92 -13.84
C ILE A 207 -3.66 12.52 -12.64
N ASN A 208 -3.63 13.85 -12.54
CA ASN A 208 -4.43 14.58 -11.58
C ASN A 208 -5.72 15.05 -12.24
N VAL A 209 -6.80 14.27 -12.04
CA VAL A 209 -8.11 14.58 -12.64
C VAL A 209 -8.77 15.78 -11.95
N HIS A 210 -8.45 16.01 -10.67
CA HIS A 210 -9.08 17.04 -9.85
C HIS A 210 -8.34 18.37 -9.85
N GLY A 211 -7.06 18.37 -10.24
CA GLY A 211 -6.20 19.56 -10.23
C GLY A 211 -5.74 19.99 -8.83
N THR A 212 -6.02 19.20 -7.79
CA THR A 212 -5.68 19.50 -6.39
C THR A 212 -4.47 18.67 -5.90
N PRO A 213 -3.61 19.21 -5.02
CA PRO A 213 -2.46 18.46 -4.47
C PRO A 213 -2.88 17.15 -3.80
N GLY A 214 -2.08 16.08 -3.92
CA GLY A 214 -2.36 14.78 -3.29
C GLY A 214 -3.50 13.95 -3.90
N HIS A 215 -4.01 14.34 -5.07
CA HIS A 215 -5.15 13.69 -5.74
C HIS A 215 -4.77 13.06 -7.10
N ASN A 216 -3.49 12.75 -7.29
CA ASN A 216 -3.06 12.01 -8.47
C ASN A 216 -3.58 10.57 -8.43
N ILE A 217 -3.97 10.05 -9.60
CA ILE A 217 -4.21 8.63 -9.81
C ILE A 217 -3.22 8.07 -10.82
N PRO A 218 -2.93 6.75 -10.79
CA PRO A 218 -2.10 6.13 -11.81
C PRO A 218 -2.73 6.29 -13.20
N LYS A 219 -1.91 6.55 -14.22
CA LYS A 219 -2.37 6.72 -15.60
C LYS A 219 -3.17 5.50 -16.08
N ASP A 220 -2.75 4.30 -15.69
CA ASP A 220 -3.45 3.07 -16.06
C ASP A 220 -4.86 3.00 -15.43
N LEU A 221 -5.01 3.48 -14.19
CA LEU A 221 -6.32 3.63 -13.54
C LEU A 221 -7.22 4.58 -14.32
N HIS A 222 -6.68 5.74 -14.70
CA HIS A 222 -7.43 6.70 -15.51
C HIS A 222 -7.83 6.11 -16.87
N MET A 223 -6.94 5.36 -17.53
CA MET A 223 -7.27 4.65 -18.77
C MET A 223 -8.40 3.63 -18.58
N GLU A 224 -8.45 2.94 -17.44
CA GLU A 224 -9.56 2.05 -17.13
C GLU A 224 -10.88 2.81 -16.92
N HIS A 225 -10.85 3.97 -16.29
CA HIS A 225 -12.04 4.84 -16.19
C HIS A 225 -12.55 5.25 -17.58
N LEU A 226 -11.64 5.70 -18.47
CA LEU A 226 -11.99 6.03 -19.85
C LEU A 226 -12.57 4.82 -20.58
N ASN A 227 -11.95 3.64 -20.45
CA ASN A 227 -12.45 2.40 -21.05
C ASN A 227 -13.85 2.01 -20.54
N ARG A 228 -14.13 2.23 -19.26
CA ARG A 228 -15.46 2.00 -18.69
C ARG A 228 -16.50 2.94 -19.31
N LEU A 229 -16.20 4.23 -19.41
CA LEU A 229 -17.08 5.23 -20.05
C LEU A 229 -17.33 4.89 -21.53
N VAL A 230 -16.30 4.46 -22.27
CA VAL A 230 -16.45 3.98 -23.66
C VAL A 230 -17.44 2.82 -23.71
N LYS A 231 -17.27 1.81 -22.84
CA LYS A 231 -18.13 0.61 -22.82
C LYS A 231 -19.58 0.95 -22.46
N GLU A 232 -19.79 1.86 -21.51
CA GLU A 232 -21.12 2.36 -21.15
C GLU A 232 -21.78 3.09 -22.32
N SER A 233 -21.05 3.99 -22.98
CA SER A 233 -21.53 4.72 -24.15
C SER A 233 -21.78 3.81 -25.35
N ILE A 234 -20.99 2.75 -25.55
CA ILE A 234 -21.26 1.75 -26.59
C ILE A 234 -22.51 0.93 -26.25
N ARG A 235 -22.75 0.62 -24.97
CA ARG A 235 -23.97 -0.08 -24.54
C ARG A 235 -25.22 0.77 -24.84
N SER A 236 -25.16 2.09 -24.64
CA SER A 236 -26.30 2.98 -24.93
C SER A 236 -26.65 3.08 -26.41
N LEU A 237 -25.72 2.77 -27.33
CA LEU A 237 -26.01 2.72 -28.77
C LEU A 237 -26.96 1.57 -29.18
N GLN A 238 -27.18 0.57 -28.32
CA GLN A 238 -28.05 -0.59 -28.58
C GLN A 238 -27.76 -1.26 -29.94
N ALA A 239 -28.73 -1.29 -30.87
CA ALA A 239 -28.58 -1.89 -32.20
C ALA A 239 -27.69 -1.06 -33.15
N ASN A 240 -27.42 0.22 -32.84
CA ASN A 240 -26.69 1.16 -33.70
C ASN A 240 -25.15 1.06 -33.57
N LYS A 241 -24.63 -0.10 -33.14
CA LYS A 241 -23.20 -0.38 -32.96
C LYS A 241 -22.49 -0.60 -34.30
N THR A 242 -22.30 0.48 -35.05
CA THR A 242 -21.46 0.48 -36.25
C THR A 242 -20.04 0.96 -35.91
N LYS A 243 -19.03 0.59 -36.72
CA LYS A 243 -17.65 1.11 -36.57
C LYS A 243 -17.61 2.63 -36.52
N LYS A 244 -18.45 3.30 -37.33
CA LYS A 244 -18.57 4.77 -37.39
C LYS A 244 -19.14 5.33 -36.09
N SER A 245 -20.20 4.71 -35.54
CA SER A 245 -20.81 5.12 -34.27
C SER A 245 -19.84 4.95 -33.09
N ILE A 246 -19.12 3.83 -33.04
CA ILE A 246 -18.12 3.55 -32.00
C ILE A 246 -16.97 4.57 -32.06
N ALA A 247 -16.42 4.83 -33.25
CA ALA A 247 -15.36 5.82 -33.42
C ALA A 247 -15.83 7.25 -33.05
N ARG A 248 -17.09 7.58 -33.32
CA ARG A 248 -17.69 8.87 -32.93
C ARG A 248 -17.77 9.00 -31.41
N VAL A 249 -18.24 7.97 -30.71
CA VAL A 249 -18.28 7.94 -29.24
C VAL A 249 -16.87 8.06 -28.66
N GLY A 250 -15.91 7.29 -29.20
CA GLY A 250 -14.51 7.34 -28.81
C GLY A 250 -13.92 8.76 -28.86
N ARG A 251 -14.17 9.49 -29.95
CA ARG A 251 -13.71 10.88 -30.12
C ARG A 251 -14.42 11.89 -29.23
N ALA A 252 -15.64 11.59 -28.78
CA ALA A 252 -16.45 12.49 -27.99
C ALA A 252 -16.24 12.35 -26.47
N LEU A 253 -15.54 11.31 -25.98
CA LEU A 253 -15.39 11.07 -24.54
C LEU A 253 -14.86 12.27 -23.75
N GLY A 254 -13.83 12.94 -24.26
CA GLY A 254 -13.26 14.11 -23.59
C GLY A 254 -14.22 15.31 -23.53
N THR A 255 -15.23 15.37 -24.39
CA THR A 255 -16.23 16.45 -24.42
C THR A 255 -17.57 16.05 -23.81
N LEU A 256 -17.86 14.75 -23.70
CA LEU A 256 -19.12 14.26 -23.15
C LEU A 256 -19.25 14.58 -21.66
N ASP A 257 -18.20 14.38 -20.86
CA ASP A 257 -18.27 14.61 -19.41
C ASP A 257 -18.59 16.07 -19.06
N PRO A 258 -17.93 17.10 -19.63
CA PRO A 258 -18.31 18.50 -19.39
C PRO A 258 -19.73 18.85 -19.87
N VAL A 259 -20.16 18.27 -20.99
CA VAL A 259 -21.51 18.53 -21.55
C VAL A 259 -22.58 17.92 -20.66
N LEU A 260 -22.39 16.68 -20.19
CA LEU A 260 -23.29 16.01 -19.25
C LEU A 260 -23.35 16.76 -17.93
N ALA A 261 -22.20 17.14 -17.36
CA ALA A 261 -22.15 17.93 -16.13
C ALA A 261 -22.89 19.28 -16.26
N ASN A 262 -22.75 19.96 -17.41
CA ASN A 262 -23.46 21.21 -17.67
C ASN A 262 -24.96 20.98 -17.91
N PHE A 263 -25.34 19.89 -18.57
CA PHE A 263 -26.73 19.50 -18.75
C PHE A 263 -27.39 19.23 -17.40
N ASP A 264 -26.77 18.42 -16.55
CA ASP A 264 -27.27 18.10 -15.21
C ASP A 264 -27.41 19.37 -14.36
N LYS A 265 -26.40 20.25 -14.39
CA LYS A 265 -26.43 21.55 -13.71
C LYS A 265 -27.58 22.44 -14.18
N ASN A 266 -27.84 22.50 -15.49
CA ASN A 266 -28.90 23.34 -16.06
C ASN A 266 -30.32 22.78 -15.82
N ASN A 267 -30.43 21.48 -15.52
CA ASN A 267 -31.70 20.82 -15.26
C ASN A 267 -31.93 20.54 -13.77
N ASP A 268 -31.16 21.18 -12.88
CA ASP A 268 -31.19 20.98 -11.43
C ASP A 268 -31.16 19.50 -11.01
N VAL A 269 -30.48 18.68 -11.81
CA VAL A 269 -30.28 17.27 -11.48
C VAL A 269 -29.34 17.24 -10.29
N SER A 270 -29.89 16.89 -9.13
CA SER A 270 -29.11 16.77 -7.90
C SER A 270 -28.00 15.74 -8.11
N SER A 271 -26.76 16.20 -8.15
CA SER A 271 -25.62 15.31 -8.09
C SER A 271 -25.69 14.59 -6.76
N HIS A 272 -25.99 13.29 -6.80
CA HIS A 272 -25.79 12.47 -5.62
C HIS A 272 -24.29 12.44 -5.41
N SER A 273 -23.79 13.11 -4.37
CA SER A 273 -22.37 13.08 -4.07
C SER A 273 -22.00 11.62 -3.83
N GLY A 274 -21.26 11.01 -4.77
CA GLY A 274 -20.70 9.66 -4.61
C GLY A 274 -19.67 9.58 -3.48
N MET A 275 -19.30 10.73 -2.89
CA MET A 275 -18.63 10.81 -1.60
C MET A 275 -19.61 10.37 -0.50
N HIS A 276 -19.63 9.07 -0.25
CA HIS A 276 -20.14 8.57 1.02
C HIS A 276 -19.34 9.22 2.15
N ARG A 277 -20.03 9.71 3.18
CA ARG A 277 -19.37 10.15 4.42
C ARG A 277 -18.56 8.98 4.95
N GLU A 278 -17.24 9.07 4.95
CA GLU A 278 -16.38 8.05 5.52
C GLU A 278 -16.84 7.76 6.95
N ALA A 279 -17.19 6.51 7.21
CA ALA A 279 -17.55 6.08 8.55
C ALA A 279 -16.33 6.28 9.46
N SER A 280 -16.55 6.75 10.69
CA SER A 280 -15.44 6.97 11.62
C SER A 280 -14.77 5.63 11.95
N MET A 281 -13.53 5.47 11.50
CA MET A 281 -12.69 4.31 11.76
C MET A 281 -12.17 4.26 13.21
N LYS A 282 -12.49 5.27 14.03
CA LYS A 282 -11.98 5.44 15.40
C LYS A 282 -12.29 4.25 16.28
N LYS A 283 -13.54 3.77 16.26
CA LYS A 283 -13.97 2.63 17.09
C LYS A 283 -13.20 1.36 16.73
N ASP A 284 -13.11 1.03 15.45
CA ASP A 284 -12.39 -0.15 14.98
C ASP A 284 -10.89 -0.04 15.30
N ARG A 285 -10.30 1.14 15.10
CA ARG A 285 -8.91 1.43 15.46
C ARG A 285 -8.65 1.20 16.94
N ASP A 286 -9.48 1.76 17.83
CA ASP A 286 -9.27 1.66 19.27
C ASP A 286 -9.44 0.20 19.74
N MET A 287 -10.38 -0.55 19.15
CA MET A 287 -10.57 -1.99 19.41
C MET A 287 -9.35 -2.80 18.99
N LEU A 288 -8.83 -2.60 17.77
CA LEU A 288 -7.64 -3.27 17.26
C LEU A 288 -6.39 -2.92 18.08
N LEU A 289 -6.21 -1.64 18.41
CA LEU A 289 -5.08 -1.17 19.20
C LEU A 289 -5.04 -1.84 20.58
N ASN A 290 -6.20 -1.91 21.25
CA ASN A 290 -6.32 -2.60 22.54
C ASN A 290 -5.96 -4.09 22.43
N GLU A 291 -6.41 -4.77 21.37
CA GLU A 291 -6.08 -6.18 21.13
C GLU A 291 -4.56 -6.37 20.91
N LEU A 292 -3.93 -5.55 20.05
CA LEU A 292 -2.49 -5.63 19.78
C LEU A 292 -1.62 -5.33 21.03
N LEU A 293 -2.03 -4.36 21.85
CA LEU A 293 -1.35 -4.03 23.10
C LEU A 293 -1.51 -5.13 24.15
N LYS A 294 -2.70 -5.72 24.26
CA LYS A 294 -2.99 -6.85 25.14
C LYS A 294 -2.15 -8.07 24.78
N ASP A 295 -2.00 -8.35 23.49
CA ASP A 295 -1.22 -9.48 22.97
C ASP A 295 0.28 -9.17 22.89
N GLN A 296 0.69 -7.94 23.21
CA GLN A 296 2.09 -7.50 23.30
C GLN A 296 2.88 -7.87 22.03
N VAL A 297 2.29 -7.64 20.85
CA VAL A 297 2.86 -8.10 19.57
C VAL A 297 4.18 -7.42 19.21
N PHE A 298 4.45 -6.23 19.76
CA PHE A 298 5.71 -5.48 19.57
C PHE A 298 6.66 -5.56 20.78
N GLN A 299 6.37 -6.43 21.76
CA GLN A 299 7.31 -6.79 22.80
C GLN A 299 7.88 -8.17 22.47
N GLN A 300 9.18 -8.36 22.62
CA GLN A 300 9.82 -9.63 22.29
C GLN A 300 9.70 -10.58 23.49
N HIS A 301 9.07 -11.73 23.28
CA HIS A 301 8.90 -12.80 24.27
C HIS A 301 9.35 -14.13 23.68
N GLY A 302 10.08 -14.95 24.44
CA GLY A 302 10.51 -16.26 23.94
C GLY A 302 9.34 -17.19 23.63
N ASP A 303 9.51 -18.01 22.59
CA ASP A 303 8.71 -19.19 22.27
C ASP A 303 7.23 -18.97 21.89
N ARG A 304 6.86 -17.75 21.47
CA ARG A 304 5.52 -17.51 20.89
C ARG A 304 5.49 -17.86 19.41
N ALA A 305 4.41 -18.47 18.95
CA ALA A 305 4.15 -18.70 17.54
C ALA A 305 2.66 -18.76 17.23
N HIS A 306 2.28 -18.24 16.06
CA HIS A 306 0.98 -18.50 15.46
C HIS A 306 0.94 -19.94 14.93
N ALA A 307 -0.21 -20.60 15.07
CA ALA A 307 -0.41 -21.95 14.58
C ALA A 307 -0.34 -22.01 13.04
N GLU A 308 -0.93 -21.03 12.35
CA GLU A 308 -0.93 -20.96 10.90
C GLU A 308 0.35 -20.32 10.33
N PHE A 309 1.02 -19.47 11.13
CA PHE A 309 2.28 -18.81 10.75
C PHE A 309 3.45 -19.18 11.68
N PRO A 310 3.83 -20.48 11.76
CA PRO A 310 4.85 -20.94 12.70
C PRO A 310 6.26 -20.47 12.35
N LYS A 311 6.48 -20.05 11.10
CA LYS A 311 7.73 -19.46 10.60
C LYS A 311 7.36 -18.30 9.68
N PRO A 312 7.06 -17.11 10.23
CA PRO A 312 6.73 -15.93 9.44
C PRO A 312 7.92 -15.65 8.54
N LYS A 313 7.68 -15.85 7.25
CA LYS A 313 8.69 -15.72 6.22
C LYS A 313 8.74 -14.26 5.80
N ASP A 314 9.90 -13.63 5.93
CA ASP A 314 10.06 -12.30 5.37
C ASP A 314 9.98 -12.38 3.84
N VAL A 315 9.01 -11.65 3.29
CA VAL A 315 8.68 -11.54 1.88
C VAL A 315 9.88 -11.03 1.06
N LEU A 316 10.73 -10.16 1.63
CA LEU A 316 11.96 -9.67 1.00
C LEU A 316 13.08 -10.73 0.96
N HIS A 317 13.05 -11.69 1.88
CA HIS A 317 14.07 -12.73 2.04
C HIS A 317 13.75 -14.05 1.32
N GLN A 318 12.61 -14.11 0.61
CA GLN A 318 12.21 -15.32 -0.12
C GLN A 318 13.05 -15.59 -1.38
N LEU A 319 13.79 -14.60 -1.87
CA LEU A 319 14.58 -14.69 -3.09
C LEU A 319 16.06 -14.50 -2.76
N THR A 320 16.87 -15.51 -3.04
CA THR A 320 18.33 -15.39 -2.86
C THR A 320 18.93 -14.47 -3.92
N LYS A 321 20.03 -13.80 -3.58
CA LYS A 321 20.78 -12.93 -4.51
C LYS A 321 21.11 -13.62 -5.83
N ASP A 322 21.51 -14.88 -5.81
CA ASP A 322 21.86 -15.62 -7.03
C ASP A 322 20.64 -15.93 -7.89
N LYS A 323 19.50 -16.31 -7.28
CA LYS A 323 18.24 -16.49 -8.00
C LYS A 323 17.75 -15.18 -8.60
N PHE A 324 17.84 -14.08 -7.85
CA PHE A 324 17.50 -12.75 -8.33
C PHE A 324 18.39 -12.34 -9.51
N LYS A 325 19.71 -12.45 -9.38
CA LYS A 325 20.67 -12.16 -10.46
C LYS A 325 20.36 -12.98 -11.70
N LYS A 326 20.16 -14.30 -11.56
CA LYS A 326 19.81 -15.18 -12.67
C LYS A 326 18.53 -14.71 -13.37
N TRP A 327 17.48 -14.40 -12.59
CA TRP A 327 16.23 -13.88 -13.13
C TRP A 327 16.44 -12.58 -13.91
N ILE A 328 17.22 -11.64 -13.37
CA ILE A 328 17.56 -10.39 -14.05
C ILE A 328 18.31 -10.64 -15.36
N TYR A 329 19.32 -11.52 -15.37
CA TYR A 329 20.06 -11.85 -16.59
C TYR A 329 19.19 -12.50 -17.66
N ASP A 330 18.29 -13.41 -17.26
CA ASP A 330 17.37 -14.07 -18.19
C ASP A 330 16.44 -13.06 -18.87
N HIS A 331 16.01 -12.01 -18.15
CA HIS A 331 15.14 -10.97 -18.69
C HIS A 331 15.91 -9.81 -19.35
N LEU A 332 17.19 -9.59 -19.05
CA LEU A 332 18.01 -8.63 -19.80
C LEU A 332 18.22 -9.07 -21.25
N ARG A 333 18.27 -10.38 -21.51
CA ARG A 333 18.42 -10.93 -22.87
C ARG A 333 17.31 -10.51 -23.83
N THR A 334 16.13 -10.14 -23.33
CA THR A 334 15.03 -9.66 -24.18
C THR A 334 15.29 -8.28 -24.76
N TYR A 335 16.15 -7.47 -24.12
CA TYR A 335 16.44 -6.11 -24.55
C TYR A 335 17.46 -6.02 -25.69
N LYS A 336 18.08 -7.13 -26.12
CA LYS A 336 19.15 -7.16 -27.15
C LYS A 336 20.15 -6.01 -26.97
N LEU A 337 20.56 -5.75 -25.73
CA LEU A 337 21.61 -4.78 -25.40
C LEU A 337 22.99 -5.35 -25.74
#